data_AF-A0A0C1FEJ6-F1
#
_entry.id   AF-A0A0C1FEJ6-F1
#
_cell.length_a   1.000
_cell.length_b   1.000
_cell.length_c   1.000
_cell.angle_alpha   90.00
_cell.angle_beta   90.00
_cell.angle_gamma   90.00
#
_symmetry.space_group_name_H-M   'P 1'
#
loop_
_entity.id
_entity.type
_entity.pdbx_description
1 polymer ?
#
loop_
_entity_poly.entity_id
_entity_poly.type
_entity_poly.pdbx_seq_one_letter_code
_entity_poly.pdbx_strand_id
1 'polypeptide(L)'
;MNKYLVICAMFAIVSCGKKVNPNKESNVMLEEPVVKVVDSAAAGKNEGLALIEGADCLTCHKMDARLVGPSYQEVADKYTDADIDHLATKIIDGGKGVWGEIPMTPHAGMSPENAKKMVAYILTLKK
;
A
#
# COMPACT_ATOMS: atom_id res chain seq x y z
N MET A 1 -19.69 60.89 19.18
CA MET A 1 -18.83 59.93 19.90
C MET A 1 -19.71 59.16 20.88
N ASN A 2 -20.43 58.14 20.42
CA ASN A 2 -21.32 57.36 21.29
C ASN A 2 -20.59 56.13 21.82
N LYS A 3 -20.41 56.11 23.13
CA LYS A 3 -19.84 55.02 23.92
C LYS A 3 -20.97 54.17 24.50
N TYR A 4 -20.99 52.91 24.07
CA TYR A 4 -21.47 51.69 24.74
C TYR A 4 -22.71 51.74 25.65
N LEU A 5 -23.77 51.05 25.22
CA LEU A 5 -24.73 50.41 26.12
C LEU A 5 -24.82 48.91 25.76
N VAL A 6 -24.48 48.11 26.76
CA VAL A 6 -24.30 46.65 26.77
C VAL A 6 -25.66 45.96 26.92
N ILE A 7 -26.03 45.06 25.99
CA ILE A 7 -27.03 44.00 26.21
C ILE A 7 -26.65 42.79 25.35
N CYS A 8 -26.43 41.64 26.00
CA CYS A 8 -26.77 40.27 25.57
C CYS A 8 -25.97 39.30 26.45
N ALA A 9 -26.61 38.75 27.49
CA ALA A 9 -27.33 37.49 27.45
C ALA A 9 -26.41 36.32 27.86
N MET A 10 -26.57 35.91 29.12
CA MET A 10 -26.11 34.63 29.63
C MET A 10 -26.78 33.50 28.85
N PHE A 11 -26.02 32.60 28.26
CA PHE A 11 -26.46 31.23 28.00
C PHE A 11 -25.29 30.24 28.12
N ALA A 12 -25.44 29.36 29.11
CA ALA A 12 -24.93 28.00 29.29
C ALA A 12 -23.87 27.45 28.30
N ILE A 13 -22.83 26.80 28.81
CA ILE A 13 -22.81 25.35 29.06
C ILE A 13 -21.47 24.90 29.68
N VAL A 14 -21.58 24.13 30.75
CA VAL A 14 -20.54 23.26 31.31
C VAL A 14 -20.24 22.15 30.30
N SER A 15 -18.96 21.92 29.97
CA SER A 15 -18.49 20.58 29.59
C SER A 15 -16.97 20.47 29.70
N CYS A 16 -16.51 19.49 30.47
CA CYS A 16 -15.11 19.12 30.66
C CYS A 16 -14.40 18.77 29.33
N GLY A 17 -13.45 19.59 28.91
CA GLY A 17 -12.45 19.22 27.91
C GLY A 17 -11.35 18.37 28.55
N LYS A 18 -11.38 17.05 28.29
CA LYS A 18 -10.23 16.16 28.49
C LYS A 18 -9.03 16.71 27.71
N LYS A 19 -7.87 16.68 28.35
CA LYS A 19 -6.57 17.07 27.81
C LYS A 19 -6.29 16.35 26.49
N VAL A 20 -6.13 17.09 25.40
CA VAL A 20 -5.53 16.61 24.15
C VAL A 20 -4.01 16.69 24.30
N ASN A 21 -3.35 15.55 24.08
CA ASN A 21 -1.89 15.45 24.02
C ASN A 21 -1.38 15.91 22.65
N PRO A 22 -0.36 16.79 22.57
CA PRO A 22 0.15 17.32 21.32
C PRO A 22 1.25 16.40 20.78
N ASN A 23 0.87 15.30 20.15
CA ASN A 23 1.73 14.53 19.24
C ASN A 23 0.86 13.51 18.52
N LYS A 24 0.29 13.90 17.37
CA LYS A 24 0.18 13.05 16.18
C LYS A 24 -0.38 13.86 15.01
N GLU A 25 0.38 14.84 14.55
CA GLU A 25 0.17 15.42 13.22
C GLU A 25 1.52 15.67 12.58
N SER A 26 1.87 14.82 11.62
CA SER A 26 2.46 15.24 10.35
C SER A 26 2.58 13.99 9.46
N ASN A 27 1.84 14.01 8.35
CA ASN A 27 1.94 13.12 7.18
C ASN A 27 1.11 11.83 7.20
N VAL A 28 -0.21 11.98 7.24
CA VAL A 28 -1.13 11.07 6.52
C VAL A 28 -1.52 11.81 5.24
N MET A 29 -1.50 11.13 4.09
CA MET A 29 -2.14 11.44 2.77
C MET A 29 -1.22 11.09 1.58
N LEU A 30 -0.82 9.82 1.49
CA LEU A 30 -1.13 9.04 0.30
C LEU A 30 -1.94 7.87 0.86
N GLU A 31 -3.27 7.95 0.78
CA GLU A 31 -4.07 6.75 1.03
C GLU A 31 -3.52 5.67 0.10
N GLU A 32 -3.24 4.48 0.63
CA GLU A 32 -2.86 3.37 -0.22
C GLU A 32 -3.91 3.26 -1.33
N PRO A 33 -3.52 2.93 -2.58
CA PRO A 33 -4.51 2.59 -3.59
C PRO A 33 -5.48 1.65 -2.91
N VAL A 34 -6.78 1.87 -3.08
CA VAL A 34 -7.80 0.98 -2.52
C VAL A 34 -7.69 -0.35 -3.27
N VAL A 35 -6.59 -1.09 -3.04
CA VAL A 35 -6.57 -2.53 -3.05
C VAL A 35 -7.71 -2.83 -2.14
N LYS A 36 -8.80 -3.31 -2.75
CA LYS A 36 -9.87 -3.91 -1.98
C LYS A 36 -9.15 -4.99 -1.19
N VAL A 37 -8.88 -4.69 0.09
CA VAL A 37 -8.64 -5.71 1.11
C VAL A 37 -9.93 -6.50 1.11
N VAL A 38 -10.04 -7.38 0.11
CA VAL A 38 -11.11 -8.34 0.02
C VAL A 38 -11.01 -9.05 1.34
N ASP A 39 -12.08 -9.01 2.12
CA ASP A 39 -12.15 -9.69 3.39
C ASP A 39 -11.80 -11.17 3.12
N SER A 40 -10.52 -11.54 3.32
CA SER A 40 -9.93 -12.84 2.97
C SER A 40 -10.51 -13.99 3.80
N ALA A 41 -11.59 -13.73 4.55
CA ALA A 41 -12.39 -14.71 5.27
C ALA A 41 -13.20 -15.63 4.33
N ALA A 42 -13.32 -15.32 3.04
CA ALA A 42 -13.93 -16.21 2.07
C ALA A 42 -12.88 -17.11 1.38
N ALA A 43 -12.68 -18.30 1.94
CA ALA A 43 -12.13 -19.50 1.29
C ALA A 43 -10.67 -19.46 0.78
N GLY A 44 -9.72 -19.77 1.66
CA GLY A 44 -8.47 -20.51 1.32
C GLY A 44 -7.50 -19.88 0.32
N LYS A 45 -7.72 -18.62 -0.10
CA LYS A 45 -6.87 -17.91 -1.05
C LYS A 45 -5.70 -17.25 -0.32
N ASN A 46 -4.50 -17.37 -0.87
CA ASN A 46 -3.31 -16.72 -0.30
C ASN A 46 -3.48 -15.19 -0.33
N GLU A 47 -3.21 -14.52 0.79
CA GLU A 47 -3.36 -13.06 0.90
C GLU A 47 -2.53 -12.28 -0.13
N GLY A 48 -1.30 -12.72 -0.41
CA GLY A 48 -0.44 -12.11 -1.42
C GLY A 48 -1.00 -12.24 -2.84
N LEU A 49 -1.62 -13.37 -3.16
CA LEU A 49 -2.32 -13.56 -4.44
C LEU A 49 -3.54 -12.63 -4.54
N ALA A 50 -4.35 -12.54 -3.48
CA ALA A 50 -5.51 -11.66 -3.46
C ALA A 50 -5.12 -10.18 -3.66
N LEU A 51 -4.01 -9.77 -3.03
CA LEU A 51 -3.44 -8.43 -3.21
C LEU A 51 -2.97 -8.19 -4.65
N ILE A 52 -2.29 -9.15 -5.28
CA ILE A 52 -1.85 -9.06 -6.70
C ILE A 52 -3.03 -8.90 -7.65
N GLU A 53 -4.08 -9.70 -7.46
CA GLU A 53 -5.29 -9.65 -8.30
C GLU A 53 -6.16 -8.42 -8.03
N GLY A 54 -6.10 -7.88 -6.81
CA GLY A 54 -6.82 -6.66 -6.42
C GLY A 54 -6.14 -5.36 -6.89
N ALA A 55 -4.90 -5.46 -7.38
CA ALA A 55 -4.12 -4.37 -7.93
C ALA A 55 -4.01 -4.48 -9.47
N ASP A 56 -3.16 -3.65 -10.07
CA ASP A 56 -2.92 -3.59 -11.52
C ASP A 56 -1.77 -4.48 -12.01
N CYS A 57 -1.17 -5.30 -11.14
CA CYS A 57 0.02 -6.09 -11.41
C CYS A 57 -0.12 -7.01 -12.65
N LEU A 58 -1.31 -7.60 -12.83
CA LEU A 58 -1.61 -8.54 -13.91
C LEU A 58 -1.69 -7.88 -15.31
N THR A 59 -1.65 -6.56 -15.37
CA THR A 59 -1.55 -5.81 -16.65
C THR A 59 -0.18 -6.00 -17.30
N CYS A 60 0.86 -6.22 -16.49
CA CYS A 60 2.26 -6.28 -16.94
C CYS A 60 2.93 -7.62 -16.66
N HIS A 61 2.42 -8.39 -15.70
CA HIS A 61 2.96 -9.68 -15.28
C HIS A 61 1.93 -10.80 -15.49
N LYS A 62 2.43 -12.00 -15.79
CA LYS A 62 1.62 -13.24 -15.82
C LYS A 62 2.29 -14.30 -14.96
N MET A 63 1.56 -15.37 -14.66
CA MET A 63 2.07 -16.47 -13.85
C MET A 63 3.30 -17.16 -14.49
N ASP A 64 3.21 -17.48 -15.78
CA ASP A 64 4.11 -18.43 -16.46
C ASP A 64 4.66 -17.94 -17.81
N ALA A 65 4.35 -16.69 -18.20
CA ALA A 65 4.81 -16.09 -19.44
C ALA A 65 5.20 -14.62 -19.25
N ARG A 66 6.21 -14.17 -20.00
CA ARG A 66 6.57 -12.75 -20.07
C ARG A 66 5.46 -11.97 -20.79
N LEU A 67 5.25 -10.72 -20.37
CA LEU A 67 4.36 -9.78 -21.06
C LEU A 67 5.09 -8.45 -21.26
N VAL A 68 4.95 -7.51 -20.33
CA VAL A 68 5.77 -6.30 -20.26
C VAL A 68 6.92 -6.56 -19.27
N GLY A 69 6.58 -7.11 -18.10
CA GLY A 69 7.52 -7.60 -17.11
C GLY A 69 7.82 -9.10 -17.26
N PRO A 70 8.73 -9.63 -16.42
CA PRO A 70 8.94 -11.07 -16.28
C PRO A 70 7.67 -11.78 -15.80
N SER A 71 7.59 -13.08 -16.06
CA SER A 71 6.61 -13.94 -15.38
C SER A 71 6.90 -14.03 -13.89
N TYR A 72 5.87 -14.31 -13.08
CA TYR A 72 6.07 -14.56 -11.65
C TYR A 72 6.93 -15.80 -11.39
N GLN A 73 6.86 -16.82 -12.24
CA GLN A 73 7.76 -17.97 -12.19
C GLN A 73 9.23 -17.58 -12.40
N GLU A 74 9.55 -16.73 -13.39
CA GLU A 74 10.93 -16.25 -13.57
C GLU A 74 11.43 -15.46 -12.36
N VAL A 75 10.56 -14.66 -11.72
CA VAL A 75 10.90 -13.97 -10.47
C VAL A 75 11.16 -14.98 -9.36
N ALA A 76 10.28 -15.97 -9.19
CA ALA A 76 10.44 -17.03 -8.20
C ALA A 76 11.73 -17.82 -8.40
N ASP A 77 12.05 -18.20 -9.64
CA ASP A 77 13.25 -18.97 -9.99
C ASP A 77 14.55 -18.19 -9.72
N LYS A 78 14.53 -16.86 -9.92
CA LYS A 78 15.70 -16.00 -9.74
C LYS A 78 15.99 -15.65 -8.27
N TYR A 79 14.96 -15.53 -7.45
CA TYR A 79 15.06 -14.96 -6.09
C TYR A 79 14.71 -15.96 -4.99
N THR A 80 14.93 -15.53 -3.75
CA THR A 80 14.71 -16.30 -2.53
C THR A 80 14.00 -15.46 -1.47
N ASP A 81 13.59 -16.10 -0.37
CA ASP A 81 12.92 -15.40 0.74
C ASP A 81 13.79 -14.30 1.37
N ALA A 82 15.13 -14.39 1.23
CA ALA A 82 16.05 -13.35 1.67
C ALA A 82 15.91 -12.05 0.86
N ASP A 83 15.32 -12.11 -0.32
CA ASP A 83 15.13 -10.98 -1.23
C ASP A 83 13.78 -10.28 -1.05
N ILE A 84 12.91 -10.75 -0.14
CA ILE A 84 11.54 -10.23 0.02
C ILE A 84 11.53 -8.71 0.23
N ASP A 85 12.37 -8.19 1.13
CA ASP A 85 12.42 -6.76 1.43
C ASP A 85 12.94 -5.94 0.25
N HIS A 86 13.92 -6.49 -0.49
CA HIS A 86 14.45 -5.85 -1.68
C HIS A 86 13.40 -5.76 -2.79
N LEU A 87 12.70 -6.86 -3.07
CA LEU A 87 11.68 -6.93 -4.11
C LEU A 87 10.45 -6.09 -3.75
N ALA A 88 10.05 -6.05 -2.47
CA ALA A 88 8.99 -5.16 -2.00
C ALA A 88 9.35 -3.69 -2.25
N THR A 89 10.60 -3.30 -1.96
CA THR A 89 11.11 -1.96 -2.26
C THR A 89 11.08 -1.68 -3.77
N LYS A 90 11.44 -2.66 -4.61
CA LYS A 90 11.35 -2.53 -6.08
C LYS A 90 9.93 -2.30 -6.56
N ILE A 91 8.93 -2.95 -5.98
CA ILE A 91 7.51 -2.73 -6.33
C ILE A 91 7.10 -1.29 -6.05
N ILE A 92 7.48 -0.76 -4.88
CA ILE A 92 7.12 0.59 -4.44
C ILE A 92 7.86 1.65 -5.26
N ASP A 93 9.18 1.51 -5.42
CA ASP A 93 10.04 2.52 -6.05
C ASP A 93 10.08 2.41 -7.58
N GLY A 94 9.67 1.27 -8.13
CA GLY A 94 9.86 0.93 -9.53
C GLY A 94 11.34 0.67 -9.89
N GLY A 95 11.62 0.63 -11.18
CA GLY A 95 13.00 0.51 -11.68
C GLY A 95 13.15 -0.24 -12.99
N LYS A 96 14.39 -0.33 -13.50
CA LYS A 96 14.75 -1.00 -14.75
C LYS A 96 16.09 -1.73 -14.65
N GLY A 97 16.46 -2.49 -15.68
CA GLY A 97 17.79 -3.08 -15.87
C GLY A 97 17.92 -4.56 -15.51
N VAL A 98 17.15 -5.06 -14.54
CA VAL A 98 17.21 -6.49 -14.16
C VAL A 98 16.62 -7.40 -15.24
N TRP A 99 15.52 -6.96 -15.86
CA TRP A 99 14.71 -7.74 -16.79
C TRP A 99 14.64 -7.14 -18.20
N GLY A 100 15.34 -6.04 -18.44
CA GLY A 100 15.35 -5.28 -19.68
C GLY A 100 15.34 -3.77 -19.46
N GLU A 101 15.22 -3.02 -20.56
CA GLU A 101 15.24 -1.55 -20.57
C GLU A 101 13.91 -0.90 -20.20
N ILE A 102 12.79 -1.63 -20.30
CA ILE A 102 11.46 -1.14 -19.95
C ILE A 102 11.36 -1.02 -18.43
N PRO A 103 11.12 0.17 -17.87
CA PRO A 103 10.98 0.34 -16.43
C PRO A 103 9.62 -0.17 -15.93
N MET A 104 9.63 -0.79 -14.76
CA MET A 104 8.43 -0.97 -13.95
C MET A 104 8.08 0.38 -13.29
N THR A 105 6.84 0.82 -13.45
CA THR A 105 6.34 2.06 -12.82
C THR A 105 6.32 1.93 -11.30
N PRO A 106 6.62 3.01 -10.55
CA PRO A 106 6.53 3.00 -9.09
C PRO A 106 5.09 2.81 -8.60
N HIS A 107 4.91 2.05 -7.51
CA HIS A 107 3.65 1.94 -6.78
C HIS A 107 3.78 2.66 -5.42
N ALA A 108 4.01 3.98 -5.45
CA ALA A 108 4.38 4.78 -4.29
C ALA A 108 3.37 4.78 -3.12
N GLY A 109 2.11 4.43 -3.39
CA GLY A 109 1.08 4.28 -2.35
C GLY A 109 0.98 2.87 -1.77
N MET A 110 1.75 1.89 -2.25
CA MET A 110 1.68 0.52 -1.72
C MET A 110 2.38 0.42 -0.37
N SER A 111 1.73 -0.17 0.65
CA SER A 111 2.44 -0.47 1.90
C SER A 111 3.59 -1.45 1.67
N PRO A 112 4.70 -1.27 2.40
CA PRO A 112 5.75 -2.27 2.49
C PRO A 112 5.23 -3.65 2.93
N GLU A 113 4.27 -3.70 3.86
CA GLU A 113 3.70 -4.97 4.32
C GLU A 113 2.94 -5.72 3.21
N ASN A 114 2.05 -5.04 2.48
CA ASN A 114 1.31 -5.65 1.38
C ASN A 114 2.25 -6.07 0.24
N ALA A 115 3.23 -5.24 -0.11
CA ALA A 115 4.25 -5.59 -1.10
C ALA A 115 5.02 -6.85 -0.70
N LYS A 116 5.41 -7.00 0.58
CA LYS A 116 6.06 -8.22 1.09
C LYS A 116 5.17 -9.44 0.99
N LYS A 117 3.86 -9.34 1.31
CA LYS A 117 2.91 -10.45 1.14
C LYS A 117 2.79 -10.89 -0.32
N MET A 118 2.70 -9.93 -1.25
CA MET A 118 2.69 -10.21 -2.69
C MET A 118 3.96 -10.95 -3.13
N VAL A 119 5.14 -10.45 -2.72
CA VAL A 119 6.43 -11.09 -3.06
C VAL A 119 6.53 -12.48 -2.46
N ALA A 120 6.17 -12.65 -1.18
CA ALA A 120 6.19 -13.95 -0.53
C ALA A 120 5.34 -14.98 -1.30
N TYR A 121 4.15 -14.58 -1.76
CA TYR A 121 3.34 -15.43 -2.64
C TYR A 121 4.06 -15.76 -3.95
N ILE A 122 4.61 -14.76 -4.65
CA ILE A 122 5.34 -14.97 -5.92
C ILE A 122 6.45 -16.00 -5.75
N LEU A 123 7.22 -15.93 -4.66
CA LEU A 123 8.33 -16.85 -4.41
C LEU A 123 7.88 -18.30 -4.17
N THR A 124 6.63 -18.54 -3.79
CA THR A 124 6.05 -19.90 -3.71
C THR A 124 5.83 -20.56 -5.07
N LEU A 125 5.90 -19.79 -6.17
CA LEU A 125 5.66 -20.28 -7.53
C LEU A 125 6.91 -20.88 -8.19
N LYS A 126 7.99 -21.06 -7.42
CA LYS A 126 9.22 -21.74 -7.87
C LYS A 126 8.90 -23.15 -8.36
N LYS A 127 9.48 -23.53 -9.49
CA LYS A 127 9.37 -24.89 -10.04
C LYS A 127 10.32 -25.88 -9.39
#